data_AF-A0A6B3DRZ2-F1
#
_entry.id   AF-A0A6B3DRZ2-F1
#
_cell.length_a   1.000
_cell.length_b   1.000
_cell.length_c   1.000
_cell.angle_alpha   90.00
_cell.angle_beta   90.00
_cell.angle_gamma   90.00
#
_symmetry.space_group_name_H-M   'P 1'
#
loop_
_entity.id
_entity.type
_entity.pdbx_description
1 polymer ?
#
loop_
_entity_poly.entity_id
_entity_poly.type
_entity_poly.pdbx_seq_one_letter_code
_entity_poly.pdbx_strand_id
1 'polypeptide(L)' 'LTADLPPEGLRRPAALLAHRLTAQLPPPPPFRAPAAPPPVRHPLQTCESCDRAFRSPHPGHCRDCRTESSARP' A
#
# COMPACT_ATOMS: atom_id res chain seq x y z
N LEU A 1 -3.57 -26.56 4.27
CA LEU A 1 -4.72 -27.26 3.66
C LEU A 1 -4.99 -28.66 4.25
N THR A 2 -4.23 -29.10 5.27
CA THR A 2 -4.35 -30.44 5.89
C THR A 2 -4.78 -30.43 7.36
N ALA A 3 -5.08 -29.25 7.93
CA ALA A 3 -5.63 -29.13 9.28
C ALA A 3 -7.11 -29.54 9.32
N ASP A 4 -7.58 -30.06 10.46
CA ASP A 4 -8.99 -30.45 10.70
C ASP A 4 -9.52 -31.55 9.77
N LEU A 5 -8.66 -32.50 9.39
CA LEU A 5 -9.10 -33.66 8.63
C LEU A 5 -9.69 -34.72 9.58
N PRO A 6 -10.77 -35.44 9.17
CA PRO A 6 -11.29 -36.56 9.93
C PRO A 6 -10.20 -37.64 10.11
N PRO A 7 -10.04 -38.20 11.32
CA PRO A 7 -9.01 -39.18 11.62
C PRO A 7 -9.19 -40.51 10.86
N GLU A 8 -10.42 -40.85 10.46
CA GLU A 8 -10.76 -42.05 9.69
C GLU A 8 -10.45 -41.93 8.18
N GLY A 9 -9.96 -40.77 7.72
CA GLY A 9 -9.63 -40.53 6.31
C GLY A 9 -10.81 -40.00 5.48
N LEU A 10 -10.47 -39.27 4.41
CA LEU A 10 -11.46 -38.56 3.59
C LEU A 10 -12.12 -39.46 2.56
N ARG A 11 -13.41 -39.75 2.72
CA ARG A 11 -14.20 -40.44 1.68
C ARG A 11 -14.48 -39.57 0.44
N ARG A 12 -14.50 -38.24 0.60
CA ARG A 12 -14.77 -37.28 -0.51
C ARG A 12 -13.92 -36.02 -0.37
N PRO A 13 -12.63 -36.07 -0.73
CA PRO A 13 -11.72 -34.93 -0.58
C PRO A 13 -12.19 -33.67 -1.32
N ALA A 14 -12.68 -33.82 -2.55
CA ALA A 14 -13.15 -32.71 -3.38
C ALA A 14 -14.38 -32.00 -2.76
N ALA A 15 -15.30 -32.76 -2.17
CA ALA A 15 -16.49 -32.19 -1.53
C ALA A 15 -16.14 -31.41 -0.26
N LEU A 16 -15.17 -31.91 0.53
CA LEU A 16 -14.68 -31.19 1.71
C LEU A 16 -14.00 -29.88 1.31
N LEU A 17 -13.16 -29.90 0.27
CA LEU A 17 -12.52 -28.70 -0.26
C LEU A 17 -13.54 -27.69 -0.74
N ALA A 18 -14.53 -28.12 -1.53
CA ALA A 18 -15.61 -27.25 -1.98
C ALA A 18 -16.36 -26.61 -0.80
N HIS A 19 -16.73 -27.41 0.21
CA HIS A 19 -17.41 -26.90 1.40
C HIS A 19 -16.58 -25.87 2.16
N ARG A 20 -15.28 -26.12 2.40
CA ARG A 20 -14.42 -25.16 3.11
C ARG A 20 -14.27 -23.87 2.31
N LEU A 21 -14.06 -23.99 1.00
CA LEU A 21 -13.95 -22.84 0.10
C LEU A 21 -15.21 -21.99 0.02
N THR A 22 -16.39 -22.54 0.34
CA THR A 22 -17.65 -21.78 0.37
C THR A 22 -18.04 -21.32 1.76
N ALA A 23 -17.90 -22.19 2.77
CA ALA A 23 -18.39 -21.95 4.13
C ALA A 23 -17.44 -21.11 4.99
N GLN A 24 -16.12 -21.15 4.71
CA GLN A 24 -15.11 -20.36 5.41
C GLN A 24 -14.75 -19.08 4.66
N LEU A 25 -15.58 -18.66 3.70
CA LEU A 25 -15.41 -17.36 3.06
C LEU A 25 -15.65 -16.26 4.10
N PRO A 26 -14.75 -15.27 4.20
CA PRO A 26 -15.05 -14.09 4.98
C PRO A 26 -16.30 -13.39 4.40
N PRO A 27 -17.13 -12.77 5.25
CA PRO A 27 -18.28 -12.02 4.76
C PRO A 27 -17.82 -10.95 3.76
N PRO A 28 -18.63 -10.65 2.72
CA PRO A 28 -18.26 -9.66 1.74
C PRO A 28 -18.04 -8.31 2.43
N PRO A 29 -17.02 -7.53 2.00
CA PRO A 29 -16.77 -6.24 2.59
C PRO A 29 -17.99 -5.33 2.39
N PRO A 30 -18.32 -4.46 3.36
CA PRO A 30 -19.39 -3.50 3.19
C PRO A 30 -19.10 -2.61 1.99
N PHE A 31 -20.15 -2.25 1.25
CA PHE A 31 -20.02 -1.31 0.14
C PHE A 31 -19.41 0.00 0.64
N ARG A 32 -18.35 0.46 -0.04
CA ARG A 32 -17.76 1.78 0.16
C ARG A 32 -17.79 2.53 -1.16
N ALA A 33 -18.25 3.78 -1.12
CA ALA A 33 -18.09 4.69 -2.24
C ALA A 33 -16.58 4.79 -2.60
N PRO A 34 -16.24 4.97 -3.88
CA PRO A 34 -14.85 5.14 -4.29
C PRO A 34 -14.18 6.27 -3.52
N ALA A 35 -13.06 5.97 -2.87
CA ALA A 35 -12.26 7.00 -2.21
C ALA A 35 -11.61 7.91 -3.25
N ALA A 36 -11.39 9.18 -2.89
CA ALA A 36 -10.59 10.08 -3.71
C ALA A 36 -9.21 9.48 -4.01
N PRO A 37 -8.62 9.76 -5.18
CA PRO A 37 -7.29 9.25 -5.52
C PRO A 37 -6.26 9.69 -4.47
N PRO A 38 -5.28 8.83 -4.15
CA PRO A 38 -4.27 9.15 -3.16
C PRO A 38 -3.47 10.40 -3.59
N PRO A 39 -3.01 11.22 -2.62
CA PRO A 39 -2.19 12.38 -2.95
C PRO A 39 -0.90 11.94 -3.64
N VAL A 40 -0.47 12.71 -4.66
CA VAL A 40 0.77 12.46 -5.39
C VAL A 40 1.95 12.54 -4.42
N ARG A 41 2.63 11.40 -4.20
CA ARG A 41 3.85 11.35 -3.39
C ARG A 41 5.05 11.64 -4.29
N HIS A 42 5.55 12.88 -4.23
CA HIS A 42 6.76 13.26 -4.94
C HIS A 42 8.00 12.48 -4.44
N PRO A 43 8.98 12.21 -5.31
CA PRO A 43 10.21 11.53 -4.94
C PRO A 43 10.98 12.32 -3.87
N LEU A 44 11.66 11.60 -2.99
CA LEU A 44 12.59 12.19 -2.03
C LEU A 44 13.91 12.49 -2.74
N GLN A 45 14.41 13.71 -2.60
CA GLN A 45 15.63 14.19 -3.21
C GLN A 45 16.44 14.97 -2.16
N THR A 46 17.76 15.03 -2.32
CA THR A 46 18.66 15.78 -1.44
C THR A 46 19.00 17.14 -2.08
N CYS A 47 19.04 18.19 -1.28
CA CYS A 47 19.42 19.52 -1.77
C CYS A 47 20.93 19.63 -1.91
N GLU A 48 21.41 19.95 -3.12
CA GLU A 48 22.85 20.11 -3.41
C GLU A 48 23.54 21.26 -2.64
N SER A 49 22.78 22.19 -2.06
CA SER A 49 23.35 23.36 -1.35
C SER A 49 23.44 23.19 0.17
N CYS A 50 22.61 22.34 0.77
CA CYS A 50 22.50 22.23 2.22
C CYS A 50 22.28 20.79 2.72
N ASP A 51 22.40 19.80 1.84
CA ASP A 51 22.25 18.36 2.10
C ASP A 51 20.93 17.96 2.79
N ARG A 52 19.91 18.84 2.78
CA ARG A 52 18.61 18.56 3.37
C ARG A 52 17.76 17.70 2.43
N ALA A 53 17.18 16.61 2.95
CA ALA A 53 16.22 15.80 2.23
C ALA A 53 14.86 16.51 2.11
N PHE A 54 14.28 16.54 0.91
CA PHE A 54 12.98 17.16 0.62
C PHE A 54 12.24 16.40 -0.48
N ARG A 55 10.93 16.64 -0.62
CA ARG A 55 10.10 16.05 -1.69
C ARG A 55 9.74 17.08 -2.73
N SER A 56 10.00 16.79 -4.01
CA SER A 56 9.67 17.70 -5.11
C SER A 56 9.46 16.96 -6.43
N PRO A 57 8.57 17.44 -7.30
CA PRO A 57 8.36 16.84 -8.63
C PRO A 57 9.59 16.93 -9.55
N HIS A 58 10.45 17.94 -9.36
CA HIS A 58 11.64 18.16 -10.19
C HIS A 58 12.89 18.24 -9.31
N PRO A 59 14.07 17.85 -9.81
CA PRO A 59 15.34 18.10 -9.12
C PRO A 59 15.56 19.60 -8.89
N GLY A 60 16.18 19.95 -7.75
CA GLY A 60 16.51 21.34 -7.46
C GLY A 60 16.84 21.59 -5.99
N HIS A 61 16.69 22.85 -5.58
CA HIS A 61 16.96 23.26 -4.21
C HIS A 61 15.74 23.10 -3.30
N CYS A 62 15.99 22.86 -2.02
CA CYS A 62 14.95 22.80 -1.00
C CYS A 62 14.23 24.16 -0.87
N ARG A 63 13.05 24.15 -0.24
CA ARG A 63 12.25 25.37 -0.04
C ARG A 63 13.07 26.51 0.57
N ASP A 64 13.89 26.20 1.57
CA ASP A 64 14.66 27.19 2.32
C ASP A 64 15.75 27.84 1.45
N CYS A 65 16.51 27.04 0.69
CA CYS A 65 17.51 27.55 -0.26
C CYS A 65 16.88 28.34 -1.42
N ARG A 66 15.68 27.94 -1.89
CA ARG A 66 14.93 28.72 -2.89
C ARG A 66 14.44 30.05 -2.34
N THR A 67 13.95 30.08 -1.11
CA THR A 67 13.53 31.34 -0.47
C THR A 67 14.72 32.25 -0.19
N GLU A 68 15.86 31.71 0.23
CA GLU A 68 17.11 32.48 0.44
C GLU A 68 17.62 33.09 -0.87
N SER A 69 17.63 32.30 -1.95
CA SER A 69 18.07 32.75 -3.27
C SER A 69 17.11 33.80 -3.85
N SER A 70 15.80 33.65 -3.61
CA SER A 70 14.79 34.63 -4.04
C SER A 70 14.78 35.89 -3.18
N ALA A 71 15.31 35.84 -1.95
CA ALA A 71 15.41 36.97 -1.04
C ALA A 71 16.66 37.83 -1.29
N ARG A 72 17.60 37.37 -2.13
CA ARG A 72 18.78 38.13 -2.52
C ARG A 72 18.50 38.88 -3.84
N PRO A 73 18.45 40.22 -3.85
CA PRO A 73 18.28 41.00 -5.07
C PRO A 73 19.50 40.94 -5.99
#